data_AF-A0A6M2D6P9-F1
#
_entry.id   AF-A0A6M2D6P9-F1
#
_cell.length_a   1.000
_cell.length_b   1.000
_cell.length_c   1.000
_cell.angle_alpha   90.00
_cell.angle_beta   90.00
_cell.angle_gamma   90.00
#
_symmetry.space_group_name_H-M   'P 1'
#
loop_
_entity.id
_entity.type
_entity.pdbx_description
1 polymer ?
#
loop_
_entity_poly.entity_id
_entity_poly.type
_entity_poly.pdbx_seq_one_letter_code
_entity_poly.pdbx_strand_id
1 'polypeptide(L)'
;MGESERSDADSLRSRLIAEDAYMLSLIDTVPPKYYFDADTVEALMEEVNSKVANRVQGSGVKKAHKMARLDPGLFQTVSQLLQASEPKTKKQRKAKASLHSAALDRASSLDELRQRLSHKIEALRGKRPKGGERKANKKDAKPAAKRTQNKQHKPNRDSLPAASNKKAGKAGPAAPVFNRDSHIVYSKFELADSSTGMDAHPKVEKKKLVRQLEVKAEKMKNLEERDPERAKQAQEKQKWHRALDRAEGIKVRDDPALLKATLKRHEKRRQQSRKKWESRTEHVKQRQEERQQKRRDNIKARKQAKLQTKMKRLKKKGHIVPGF
;
A
#
# COMPACT_ATOMS: atom_id res chain seq x y z
N MET A 1 53.80 -15.80 -36.08
CA MET A 1 53.48 -16.36 -34.76
C MET A 1 52.83 -15.34 -33.81
N GLY A 2 53.27 -14.07 -33.76
CA GLY A 2 52.76 -13.11 -32.77
C GLY A 2 51.38 -12.46 -33.02
N GLU A 3 50.79 -12.57 -34.21
CA GLU A 3 49.50 -11.91 -34.50
C GLU A 3 48.28 -12.77 -34.15
N SER A 4 48.36 -14.08 -34.33
CA SER A 4 47.29 -15.03 -33.96
C SER A 4 47.12 -15.15 -32.43
N GLU A 5 48.22 -15.17 -31.68
CA GLU A 5 48.18 -15.18 -30.22
C GLU A 5 47.59 -13.88 -29.64
N ARG A 6 47.80 -12.74 -30.32
CA ARG A 6 47.21 -11.45 -29.94
C ARG A 6 45.70 -11.42 -30.19
N SER A 7 45.23 -11.96 -31.32
CA SER A 7 43.79 -12.02 -31.61
C SER A 7 43.03 -12.91 -30.63
N ASP A 8 43.63 -14.02 -30.20
CA ASP A 8 43.02 -14.91 -29.20
C ASP A 8 42.96 -14.24 -27.81
N ALA A 9 44.02 -13.51 -27.44
CA ALA A 9 44.04 -12.73 -26.20
C ALA A 9 43.00 -11.61 -26.19
N ASP A 10 42.79 -10.92 -27.31
CA ASP A 10 41.80 -9.84 -27.44
C ASP A 10 40.36 -10.38 -27.45
N SER A 11 40.13 -11.58 -28.00
CA SER A 11 38.85 -12.30 -27.93
C SER A 11 38.51 -12.70 -26.48
N LEU A 12 39.48 -13.23 -25.74
CA LEU A 12 39.31 -13.57 -24.32
C LEU A 12 39.04 -12.34 -23.45
N ARG A 13 39.75 -11.24 -23.67
CA ARG A 13 39.50 -9.96 -22.99
C ARG A 13 38.10 -9.44 -23.26
N SER A 14 37.66 -9.50 -24.51
CA SER A 14 36.33 -9.07 -24.91
C SER A 14 35.24 -9.89 -24.21
N ARG A 15 35.44 -11.20 -24.07
CA ARG A 15 34.55 -12.10 -23.34
C ARG A 15 34.49 -11.78 -21.84
N LEU A 16 35.65 -11.58 -21.21
CA LEU A 16 35.73 -11.22 -19.79
C LEU A 16 35.02 -9.89 -19.50
N ILE A 17 35.17 -8.89 -20.38
CA ILE A 17 34.46 -7.61 -20.25
C ILE A 17 32.95 -7.80 -20.38
N ALA A 18 32.50 -8.65 -21.29
CA ALA A 18 31.08 -8.94 -21.47
C ALA A 18 30.48 -9.68 -20.26
N GLU A 19 31.21 -10.63 -19.68
CA GLU A 19 30.81 -11.36 -18.48
C GLU A 19 30.78 -10.45 -17.24
N ASP A 20 31.76 -9.56 -17.07
CA ASP A 20 31.78 -8.56 -16.00
C ASP A 20 30.59 -7.59 -16.13
N ALA A 21 30.32 -7.07 -17.34
CA ALA A 21 29.17 -6.22 -17.60
C ALA A 21 27.83 -6.93 -17.28
N TYR A 22 27.72 -8.22 -17.62
CA TYR A 22 26.56 -9.03 -17.26
C TYR A 22 26.39 -9.16 -15.75
N MET A 23 27.47 -9.45 -15.02
CA MET A 23 27.44 -9.59 -13.56
C MET A 23 27.09 -8.27 -12.87
N LEU A 24 27.64 -7.13 -13.32
CA LEU A 24 27.28 -5.82 -12.79
C LEU A 24 25.80 -5.50 -13.04
N SER A 25 25.27 -5.82 -14.23
CA SER A 25 23.85 -5.63 -14.53
C SER A 25 22.94 -6.48 -13.63
N LEU A 26 23.38 -7.69 -13.28
CA LEU A 26 22.65 -8.60 -12.40
C LEU A 26 22.62 -8.05 -10.96
N ILE A 27 23.75 -7.60 -10.45
CA ILE A 27 23.86 -7.02 -9.10
C ILE A 27 23.01 -5.74 -8.99
N ASP A 28 22.96 -4.94 -10.05
CA ASP A 28 22.18 -3.70 -10.11
C ASP A 28 20.66 -3.91 -10.12
N THR A 29 20.18 -5.14 -10.40
CA THR A 29 18.74 -5.45 -10.32
C THR A 29 18.22 -5.45 -8.88
N VAL A 30 19.10 -5.70 -7.91
CA VAL A 30 18.74 -5.79 -6.49
C VAL A 30 19.07 -4.46 -5.81
N PRO A 31 18.13 -3.86 -5.06
CA PRO A 31 18.36 -2.56 -4.43
C PRO A 31 19.59 -2.55 -3.50
N PRO A 32 20.38 -1.45 -3.47
CA PRO A 32 21.59 -1.34 -2.64
C PRO A 32 21.37 -1.63 -1.15
N LYS A 33 20.15 -1.37 -0.65
CA LYS A 33 19.74 -1.65 0.73
C LYS A 33 19.93 -3.11 1.16
N TYR A 34 19.95 -4.05 0.22
CA TYR A 34 20.11 -5.48 0.53
C TYR A 34 21.58 -5.93 0.55
N TYR A 35 22.49 -5.15 -0.01
CA TYR A 35 23.93 -5.44 -0.01
C TYR A 35 24.70 -4.67 1.06
N PHE A 36 24.23 -3.47 1.39
CA PHE A 36 24.91 -2.53 2.27
C PHE A 36 24.18 -2.35 3.61
N ASP A 37 24.95 -2.07 4.67
CA ASP A 37 24.45 -1.91 6.03
C ASP A 37 23.58 -0.67 6.22
N ALA A 38 22.72 -0.70 7.25
CA ALA A 38 21.80 0.40 7.55
C ALA A 38 22.51 1.77 7.61
N ASP A 39 23.70 1.81 8.23
CA ASP A 39 24.46 3.05 8.40
C ASP A 39 25.03 3.56 7.06
N THR A 40 25.48 2.65 6.20
CA THR A 40 25.94 3.00 4.85
C THR A 40 24.78 3.43 3.95
N VAL A 41 23.61 2.80 4.09
CA VAL A 41 22.38 3.20 3.38
C VAL A 41 21.91 4.57 3.85
N GLU A 42 21.97 4.86 5.15
CA GLU A 42 21.65 6.17 5.72
C GLU A 42 22.61 7.26 5.22
N ALA A 43 23.92 7.01 5.22
CA ALA A 43 24.91 7.93 4.66
C ALA A 43 24.66 8.24 3.17
N LEU A 44 24.30 7.22 2.38
CA LEU A 44 23.95 7.40 0.96
C LEU A 44 22.66 8.21 0.78
N MET A 45 21.64 7.96 1.62
CA MET A 45 20.40 8.72 1.60
C MET A 45 20.62 10.19 2.00
N GLU A 46 21.52 10.46 2.94
CA GLU A 46 21.91 11.81 3.34
C GLU A 46 22.67 12.54 2.22
N GLU A 47 23.60 11.86 1.54
CA GLU A 47 24.31 12.41 0.39
C GLU A 47 23.33 12.77 -0.74
N VAL A 48 22.40 11.88 -1.06
CA VAL A 48 21.31 12.10 -2.01
C VAL A 48 20.46 13.31 -1.61
N ASN A 49 20.05 13.39 -0.35
CA ASN A 49 19.26 14.52 0.16
C ASN A 49 20.03 15.85 0.10
N SER A 50 21.35 15.84 0.34
CA SER A 50 22.20 17.02 0.25
C SER A 50 22.34 17.52 -1.20
N LYS A 51 22.53 16.60 -2.16
CA LYS A 51 22.60 16.92 -3.60
C LYS A 51 21.27 17.50 -4.10
N VAL A 52 20.15 16.94 -3.67
CA VAL A 52 18.81 17.47 -3.97
C VAL A 52 18.63 18.85 -3.35
N ALA A 53 18.97 19.03 -2.07
CA ALA A 53 18.81 20.30 -1.37
C ALA A 53 19.60 21.44 -2.03
N ASN A 54 20.85 21.16 -2.42
CA ASN A 54 21.70 22.12 -3.13
C ASN A 54 21.16 22.51 -4.51
N ARG A 55 20.56 21.55 -5.24
CA ARG A 55 20.02 21.80 -6.59
C ARG A 55 18.64 22.45 -6.61
N VAL A 56 17.90 22.34 -5.51
CA VAL A 56 16.51 22.79 -5.34
C VAL A 56 16.42 24.19 -4.73
N GLN A 57 17.53 24.77 -4.27
CA GLN A 57 17.55 26.09 -3.63
C GLN A 57 16.69 27.10 -4.42
N GLY A 58 15.65 27.63 -3.75
CA GLY A 58 14.68 28.56 -4.35
C GLY A 58 13.38 27.94 -4.89
N SER A 59 13.18 26.63 -4.84
CA SER A 59 11.95 25.96 -5.32
C SER A 59 11.14 25.29 -4.19
N GLY A 60 9.81 25.32 -4.30
CA GLY A 60 8.92 24.79 -3.27
C GLY A 60 9.04 23.28 -3.05
N VAL A 61 8.84 22.83 -1.81
CA VAL A 61 9.03 21.44 -1.32
C VAL A 61 8.41 20.35 -2.23
N LYS A 62 7.26 20.60 -2.84
CA LYS A 62 6.61 19.63 -3.75
C LYS A 62 7.35 19.47 -5.08
N LYS A 63 7.89 20.56 -5.63
CA LYS A 63 8.67 20.55 -6.87
C LYS A 63 10.02 19.87 -6.61
N ALA A 64 10.63 20.14 -5.46
CA ALA A 64 11.82 19.46 -4.97
C ALA A 64 11.67 17.93 -4.97
N HIS A 65 10.66 17.40 -4.29
CA HIS A 65 10.43 15.95 -4.21
C HIS A 65 10.12 15.33 -5.57
N LYS A 66 9.40 16.04 -6.46
CA LYS A 66 9.12 15.55 -7.81
C LYS A 66 10.40 15.49 -8.66
N MET A 67 11.28 16.48 -8.55
CA MET A 67 12.56 16.50 -9.26
C MET A 67 13.50 15.40 -8.73
N ALA A 68 13.60 15.25 -7.41
CA ALA A 68 14.40 14.19 -6.79
C ALA A 68 13.94 12.78 -7.19
N ARG A 69 12.63 12.55 -7.28
CA ARG A 69 12.09 11.23 -7.62
C ARG A 69 12.22 10.86 -9.10
N LEU A 70 12.51 11.83 -9.97
CA LEU A 70 12.53 11.66 -11.42
C LEU A 70 13.92 11.90 -12.03
N ASP A 71 14.96 12.14 -11.22
CA ASP A 71 16.33 12.34 -11.70
C ASP A 71 17.09 11.00 -11.70
N PRO A 72 17.43 10.44 -12.88
CA PRO A 72 18.20 9.20 -12.97
C PRO A 72 19.60 9.31 -12.35
N GLY A 73 20.19 10.51 -12.31
CA GLY A 73 21.53 10.73 -11.75
C GLY A 73 21.57 10.75 -10.21
N LEU A 74 20.40 10.74 -9.56
CA LEU A 74 20.30 10.72 -8.11
C LEU A 74 20.28 9.30 -7.52
N PHE A 75 19.76 8.33 -8.29
CA PHE A 75 19.69 6.94 -7.87
C PHE A 75 20.94 6.21 -8.35
N GLN A 76 21.91 6.00 -7.46
CA GLN A 76 23.11 5.23 -7.75
C GLN A 76 22.81 3.73 -7.70
N THR A 77 23.31 2.99 -8.68
CA THR A 77 23.26 1.52 -8.69
C THR A 77 24.36 0.91 -7.81
N VAL A 78 24.26 -0.37 -7.49
CA VAL A 78 25.18 -1.07 -6.59
C VAL A 78 26.59 -1.10 -7.18
N SER A 79 26.72 -1.33 -8.47
CA SER A 79 27.97 -1.27 -9.23
C SER A 79 28.66 0.10 -9.14
N GLN A 80 27.89 1.18 -9.31
CA GLN A 80 28.38 2.56 -9.21
C GLN A 80 28.87 2.90 -7.81
N LEU A 81 28.19 2.39 -6.79
CA LEU A 81 28.59 2.55 -5.39
C LEU A 81 29.90 1.83 -5.10
N LEU A 82 30.02 0.59 -5.57
CA LEU A 82 31.24 -0.21 -5.43
C LEU A 82 32.42 0.50 -6.11
N GLN A 83 32.25 0.96 -7.36
CA GLN A 83 33.27 1.68 -8.12
C GLN A 83 33.63 3.05 -7.51
N ALA A 84 32.69 3.72 -6.85
CA ALA A 84 32.96 4.97 -6.13
C ALA A 84 33.73 4.75 -4.82
N SER A 85 33.59 3.56 -4.22
CA SER A 85 34.30 3.16 -3.00
C SER A 85 35.71 2.61 -3.25
N GLU A 86 35.99 2.15 -4.48
CA GLU A 86 37.33 1.78 -4.94
C GLU A 86 38.32 2.96 -4.78
N PRO A 87 39.38 2.82 -3.97
CA PRO A 87 40.31 3.91 -3.71
C PRO A 87 41.15 4.21 -4.94
N LYS A 88 40.84 5.32 -5.64
CA LYS A 88 41.57 5.75 -6.84
C LYS A 88 43.02 6.19 -6.59
N THR A 89 43.44 6.34 -5.32
CA THR A 89 44.82 6.70 -4.95
C THR A 89 45.31 5.96 -3.71
N LYS A 90 46.62 5.65 -3.65
CA LYS A 90 47.26 4.96 -2.50
C LYS A 90 47.05 5.69 -1.16
N LYS A 91 46.83 7.01 -1.16
CA LYS A 91 46.62 7.84 0.04
C LYS A 91 45.21 7.65 0.66
N GLN A 92 44.21 7.26 -0.13
CA GLN A 92 42.83 7.06 0.35
C GLN A 92 42.57 5.66 0.94
N ARG A 93 43.44 4.68 0.65
CA ARG A 93 43.34 3.30 1.15
C ARG A 93 43.35 3.17 2.68
N LYS A 94 43.94 4.14 3.40
CA LYS A 94 44.04 4.10 4.87
C LYS A 94 42.86 4.74 5.62
N ALA A 95 41.96 5.46 4.94
CA ALA A 95 40.95 6.29 5.62
C ALA A 95 39.52 5.75 5.55
N LYS A 96 39.17 4.82 4.63
CA LYS A 96 37.79 4.35 4.45
C LYS A 96 37.65 2.86 4.14
N ALA A 97 38.52 2.03 4.68
CA ALA A 97 38.45 0.58 4.52
C ALA A 97 37.57 -0.06 5.61
N SER A 98 36.24 0.00 5.45
CA SER A 98 35.31 -1.01 5.95
C SER A 98 33.92 -0.70 5.40
N LEU A 99 33.54 -1.36 4.31
CA LEU A 99 32.13 -1.57 4.02
C LEU A 99 31.68 -2.66 4.99
N HIS A 100 31.06 -2.25 6.10
CA HIS A 100 30.40 -3.20 6.98
C HIS A 100 29.29 -3.89 6.17
N SER A 101 29.23 -5.22 6.27
CA SER A 101 28.20 -6.03 5.64
C SER A 101 27.37 -6.71 6.73
N ALA A 102 26.06 -6.79 6.52
CA ALA A 102 25.12 -7.31 7.52
C ALA A 102 25.33 -8.80 7.79
N ALA A 103 26.06 -9.49 6.90
CA ALA A 103 26.51 -10.87 7.10
C ALA A 103 27.64 -10.97 8.15
N LEU A 104 28.45 -9.91 8.31
CA LEU A 104 29.48 -9.77 9.34
C LEU A 104 28.94 -9.18 10.65
N ASP A 105 27.80 -8.47 10.63
CA ASP A 105 27.17 -7.86 11.82
C ASP A 105 26.21 -8.82 12.55
N ARG A 106 26.58 -10.12 12.67
CA ARG A 106 26.08 -10.91 13.81
C ARG A 106 26.86 -10.39 15.02
N ALA A 107 26.15 -9.89 16.04
CA ALA A 107 26.76 -9.37 17.26
C ALA A 107 27.93 -10.27 17.68
N SER A 108 29.12 -9.68 17.75
CA SER A 108 30.35 -10.42 18.03
C SER A 108 30.33 -11.05 19.42
N SER A 109 29.52 -10.46 20.33
CA SER A 109 29.27 -10.92 21.68
C SER A 109 27.82 -10.65 22.11
N LEU A 110 27.33 -11.46 23.06
CA LEU A 110 25.99 -11.37 23.64
C LEU A 110 25.76 -9.99 24.31
N ASP A 111 26.81 -9.39 24.87
CA ASP A 111 26.71 -8.09 25.54
C ASP A 111 26.49 -6.92 24.57
N GLU A 112 27.05 -7.02 23.36
CA GLU A 112 26.80 -6.05 22.29
C GLU A 112 25.33 -6.09 21.84
N LEU A 113 24.76 -7.31 21.75
CA LEU A 113 23.34 -7.50 21.45
C LEU A 113 22.43 -6.92 22.56
N ARG A 114 22.82 -7.10 23.82
CA ARG A 114 22.10 -6.54 24.99
C ARG A 114 22.12 -5.02 24.99
N GLN A 115 23.27 -4.40 24.68
CA GLN A 115 23.41 -2.95 24.58
C GLN A 115 22.61 -2.39 23.40
N ARG A 116 22.63 -3.06 22.24
CA ARG A 116 21.83 -2.63 21.08
C ARG A 116 20.34 -2.73 21.34
N LEU A 117 19.91 -3.77 22.06
CA LEU A 117 18.53 -3.96 22.49
C LEU A 117 18.10 -2.91 23.53
N SER A 118 18.94 -2.58 24.51
CA SER A 118 18.64 -1.54 25.50
C SER A 118 18.48 -0.17 24.84
N HIS A 119 19.39 0.19 23.94
CA HIS A 119 19.35 1.44 23.19
C HIS A 119 18.09 1.52 22.29
N LYS A 120 17.69 0.39 21.68
CA LYS A 120 16.44 0.30 20.91
C LYS A 120 15.19 0.49 21.78
N ILE A 121 15.16 -0.12 22.98
CA ILE A 121 14.07 0.05 23.94
C ILE A 121 13.98 1.50 24.41
N GLU A 122 15.11 2.14 24.67
CA GLU A 122 15.18 3.52 25.15
C GLU A 122 14.73 4.53 24.08
N ALA A 123 15.16 4.35 22.82
CA ALA A 123 14.69 5.14 21.69
C ALA A 123 13.17 5.02 21.46
N LEU A 124 12.58 3.85 21.76
CA LEU A 124 11.13 3.64 21.69
C LEU A 124 10.39 4.18 22.93
N ARG A 125 11.04 4.19 24.10
CA ARG A 125 10.52 4.83 25.32
C ARG A 125 10.48 6.35 25.20
N GLY A 126 11.50 6.98 24.63
CA GLY A 126 11.53 8.44 24.41
C GLY A 126 10.42 8.94 23.47
N LYS A 127 9.85 8.07 22.64
CA LYS A 127 8.77 8.39 21.68
C LYS A 127 7.36 8.06 22.19
N ARG A 128 7.22 7.52 23.40
CA ARG A 128 5.93 7.27 24.06
C ARG A 128 5.78 8.29 25.21
N PRO A 129 4.77 9.18 25.22
CA PRO A 129 4.50 9.98 26.41
C PRO A 129 4.11 9.01 27.54
N LYS A 130 4.92 8.94 28.60
CA LYS A 130 4.53 8.26 29.84
C LYS A 130 3.26 8.93 30.35
N GLY A 131 2.16 8.18 30.37
CA GLY A 131 0.90 8.61 30.97
C GLY A 131 1.09 8.74 32.48
N GLY A 132 0.72 9.88 33.03
CA GLY A 132 0.70 10.11 34.47
C GLY A 132 0.50 11.58 34.86
N GLU A 133 1.24 12.52 34.27
CA GLU A 133 1.43 13.84 34.91
C GLU A 133 1.12 15.04 33.99
N ARG A 134 0.09 14.94 33.15
CA ARG A 134 -0.35 16.05 32.28
C ARG A 134 -1.80 16.48 32.47
N LYS A 135 -2.38 16.22 33.65
CA LYS A 135 -3.71 16.73 34.02
C LYS A 135 -3.72 17.86 35.07
N ALA A 136 -2.57 18.33 35.57
CA ALA A 136 -2.55 19.41 36.56
C ALA A 136 -2.27 20.81 35.99
N ASN A 137 -1.33 20.99 35.05
CA ASN A 137 -0.86 22.34 34.68
C ASN A 137 -1.22 22.77 33.25
N LYS A 138 -2.51 22.76 32.91
CA LYS A 138 -2.98 23.38 31.65
C LYS A 138 -4.40 23.94 31.74
N LYS A 139 -4.68 24.71 32.80
CA LYS A 139 -5.88 25.57 32.85
C LYS A 139 -5.60 27.07 32.81
N ASP A 140 -4.36 27.52 33.02
CA ASP A 140 -4.06 28.96 33.06
C ASP A 140 -2.93 29.34 32.08
N ALA A 141 -3.27 29.43 30.79
CA ALA A 141 -2.56 30.24 29.78
C ALA A 141 -3.37 30.28 28.46
N LYS A 142 -4.08 31.39 28.22
CA LYS A 142 -4.65 31.83 26.93
C LYS A 142 -3.51 32.20 25.93
N PRO A 143 -3.71 32.58 24.64
CA PRO A 143 -4.94 32.85 23.85
C PRO A 143 -4.95 32.25 22.41
N ALA A 144 -5.99 32.62 21.66
CA ALA A 144 -6.32 32.25 20.29
C ALA A 144 -5.24 32.58 19.23
N ALA A 145 -4.91 31.60 18.38
CA ALA A 145 -4.44 31.82 17.01
C ALA A 145 -4.58 30.54 16.15
N LYS A 146 -5.37 30.65 15.09
CA LYS A 146 -5.32 29.96 13.78
C LYS A 146 -4.54 28.63 13.69
N ARG A 147 -5.22 27.57 13.23
CA ARG A 147 -4.82 26.68 12.10
C ARG A 147 -5.78 25.49 12.02
N THR A 148 -6.72 25.53 11.08
CA THR A 148 -6.62 24.86 9.78
C THR A 148 -6.36 23.36 9.86
N GLN A 149 -7.38 22.67 9.37
CA GLN A 149 -7.52 21.26 9.07
C GLN A 149 -6.27 20.62 8.42
N ASN A 150 -6.14 19.31 8.65
CA ASN A 150 -6.11 18.27 7.61
C ASN A 150 -5.06 17.20 7.91
N LYS A 151 -5.46 16.09 8.55
CA LYS A 151 -4.70 14.83 8.58
C LYS A 151 -5.50 13.77 7.85
N GLN A 152 -5.29 13.73 6.54
CA GLN A 152 -5.74 12.64 5.68
C GLN A 152 -4.85 11.42 5.87
N HIS A 153 -5.55 10.32 6.08
CA HIS A 153 -5.08 8.95 6.12
C HIS A 153 -4.66 8.51 4.72
N LYS A 154 -3.54 7.79 4.63
CA LYS A 154 -3.00 7.14 3.42
C LYS A 154 -4.02 6.15 2.83
N PRO A 155 -4.06 5.98 1.50
CA PRO A 155 -3.77 4.63 0.98
C PRO A 155 -3.06 4.63 -0.38
N ASN A 156 -2.10 3.72 -0.56
CA ASN A 156 -1.77 3.10 -1.85
C ASN A 156 -1.20 1.71 -1.51
N ARG A 157 -1.87 0.62 -1.90
CA ARG A 157 -1.67 -0.15 -3.16
C ARG A 157 -0.19 -0.40 -3.42
N ASP A 158 0.17 -1.67 -3.44
CA ASP A 158 1.05 -2.28 -4.43
C ASP A 158 0.83 -3.79 -4.39
N SER A 159 0.47 -4.37 -5.54
CA SER A 159 0.87 -5.70 -6.00
C SER A 159 0.09 -6.09 -7.25
N LEU A 160 0.70 -5.85 -8.41
CA LEU A 160 0.65 -6.72 -9.57
C LEU A 160 2.09 -7.24 -9.77
N PRO A 161 2.32 -8.52 -10.06
CA PRO A 161 3.56 -8.96 -10.65
C PRO A 161 3.50 -8.95 -12.18
N ALA A 162 4.68 -8.82 -12.75
CA ALA A 162 5.01 -8.62 -14.15
C ALA A 162 4.82 -9.87 -15.03
N ALA A 163 4.75 -9.60 -16.33
CA ALA A 163 4.69 -10.53 -17.44
C ALA A 163 6.00 -11.30 -17.66
N SER A 164 5.88 -12.47 -18.30
CA SER A 164 6.97 -13.09 -19.06
C SER A 164 6.53 -13.31 -20.52
N ASN A 165 7.51 -13.11 -21.40
CA ASN A 165 7.46 -13.01 -22.87
C ASN A 165 7.24 -14.36 -23.57
N LYS A 166 6.53 -14.43 -24.72
CA LYS A 166 6.96 -15.12 -25.96
C LYS A 166 6.18 -14.61 -27.20
N LYS A 167 6.91 -14.59 -28.33
CA LYS A 167 6.60 -14.04 -29.67
C LYS A 167 5.36 -14.65 -30.36
N ALA A 168 4.62 -13.83 -31.13
CA ALA A 168 4.23 -14.08 -32.54
C ALA A 168 3.21 -13.03 -33.05
N GLY A 169 3.37 -12.60 -34.32
CA GLY A 169 2.28 -12.13 -35.18
C GLY A 169 1.76 -10.70 -35.01
N LYS A 170 2.18 -9.80 -35.92
CA LYS A 170 1.44 -8.56 -36.22
C LYS A 170 0.06 -8.93 -36.79
N ALA A 171 -1.01 -8.51 -36.13
CA ALA A 171 -2.33 -8.32 -36.73
C ALA A 171 -2.85 -6.96 -36.27
N GLY A 172 -3.37 -6.15 -37.19
CA GLY A 172 -3.83 -4.78 -36.93
C GLY A 172 -4.99 -4.71 -35.93
N PRO A 173 -5.37 -3.49 -35.49
CA PRO A 173 -6.46 -3.32 -34.53
C PRO A 173 -7.78 -3.80 -35.15
N ALA A 174 -8.32 -4.91 -34.63
CA ALA A 174 -9.65 -5.39 -35.02
C ALA A 174 -10.72 -4.37 -34.62
N ALA A 175 -11.64 -4.10 -35.53
CA ALA A 175 -12.77 -3.21 -35.30
C ALA A 175 -13.63 -3.69 -34.12
N PRO A 176 -14.21 -2.78 -33.31
CA PRO A 176 -15.13 -3.15 -32.24
C PRO A 176 -16.34 -3.91 -32.82
N VAL A 177 -16.58 -5.11 -32.31
CA VAL A 177 -17.76 -5.92 -32.67
C VAL A 177 -18.95 -5.38 -31.89
N PHE A 178 -19.95 -4.89 -32.61
CA PHE A 178 -21.19 -4.37 -32.05
C PHE A 178 -22.28 -5.44 -32.10
N ASN A 179 -23.09 -5.52 -31.04
CA ASN A 179 -24.33 -6.28 -31.09
C ASN A 179 -25.35 -5.60 -32.03
N ARG A 180 -26.46 -6.30 -32.34
CA ARG A 180 -27.61 -5.76 -33.11
C ARG A 180 -28.13 -4.41 -32.58
N ASP A 181 -27.91 -4.12 -31.31
CA ASP A 181 -28.32 -2.87 -30.65
C ASP A 181 -27.20 -1.80 -30.58
N SER A 182 -26.14 -1.95 -31.38
CA SER A 182 -25.03 -0.97 -31.48
C SER A 182 -24.26 -0.70 -30.17
N HIS A 183 -24.26 -1.66 -29.24
CA HIS A 183 -23.44 -1.61 -28.04
C HIS A 183 -22.13 -2.37 -28.22
N ILE A 184 -21.02 -1.81 -27.72
CA ILE A 184 -19.69 -2.45 -27.73
C ILE A 184 -19.72 -3.61 -26.73
N VAL A 185 -19.63 -4.84 -27.23
CA VAL A 185 -19.55 -6.03 -26.37
C VAL A 185 -18.11 -6.50 -26.28
N TYR A 186 -17.59 -6.49 -25.06
CA TYR A 186 -16.30 -7.09 -24.76
C TYR A 186 -16.51 -8.59 -24.58
N SER A 187 -15.89 -9.40 -25.45
CA SER A 187 -15.85 -10.85 -25.28
C SER A 187 -15.31 -11.17 -23.89
N LYS A 188 -16.19 -11.68 -23.01
CA LYS A 188 -15.82 -12.12 -21.67
C LYS A 188 -15.30 -13.54 -21.79
N PHE A 189 -14.01 -13.67 -22.03
CA PHE A 189 -13.31 -14.94 -21.88
C PHE A 189 -13.39 -15.33 -20.40
N GLU A 190 -14.32 -16.21 -20.06
CA GLU A 190 -14.30 -16.95 -18.80
C GLU A 190 -13.24 -18.02 -18.94
N LEU A 191 -12.01 -17.68 -18.54
CA LEU A 191 -11.00 -18.70 -18.30
C LEU A 191 -11.51 -19.50 -17.10
N ALA A 192 -11.99 -20.72 -17.34
CA ALA A 192 -12.31 -21.66 -16.29
C ALA A 192 -11.03 -21.88 -15.47
N ASP A 193 -10.94 -21.15 -14.36
CA ASP A 193 -9.85 -21.23 -13.41
C ASP A 193 -10.00 -22.56 -12.67
N SER A 194 -9.46 -23.63 -13.27
CA SER A 194 -9.37 -24.98 -12.70
C SER A 194 -8.40 -25.06 -11.51
N SER A 195 -8.03 -23.91 -10.92
CA SER A 195 -7.23 -23.79 -9.70
C SER A 195 -8.06 -23.78 -8.41
N THR A 196 -9.40 -23.91 -8.50
CA THR A 196 -10.20 -24.22 -7.30
C THR A 196 -9.98 -25.69 -6.95
N GLY A 197 -8.98 -25.94 -6.10
CA GLY A 197 -8.56 -27.27 -5.67
C GLY A 197 -9.72 -28.20 -5.29
N MET A 198 -9.52 -29.47 -5.61
CA MET A 198 -10.44 -30.61 -5.46
C MET A 198 -11.10 -30.81 -4.08
N ASP A 199 -10.84 -29.98 -3.07
CA ASP A 199 -11.37 -30.14 -1.70
C ASP A 199 -12.30 -28.99 -1.24
N ALA A 200 -12.72 -28.11 -2.15
CA ALA A 200 -13.61 -27.01 -1.81
C ALA A 200 -15.07 -27.50 -1.68
N HIS A 201 -15.39 -28.13 -0.53
CA HIS A 201 -16.79 -28.35 -0.17
C HIS A 201 -17.58 -27.04 -0.35
N PRO A 202 -18.77 -27.08 -1.00
CA PRO A 202 -19.54 -25.89 -1.28
C PRO A 202 -19.77 -25.13 0.02
N LYS A 203 -19.40 -23.86 0.04
CA LYS A 203 -19.41 -23.03 1.25
C LYS A 203 -20.84 -22.83 1.73
N VAL A 204 -21.31 -23.74 2.58
CA VAL A 204 -22.67 -23.71 3.13
C VAL A 204 -22.87 -22.38 3.84
N GLU A 205 -23.95 -21.69 3.47
CA GLU A 205 -24.29 -20.41 4.09
C GLU A 205 -24.50 -20.60 5.59
N LYS A 206 -23.80 -19.80 6.39
CA LYS A 206 -23.87 -19.89 7.87
C LYS A 206 -25.31 -19.77 8.41
N LYS A 207 -26.20 -19.08 7.68
CA LYS A 207 -27.63 -18.99 8.01
C LYS A 207 -28.34 -20.35 7.87
N LYS A 208 -28.05 -21.08 6.79
CA LYS A 208 -28.58 -22.43 6.57
C LYS A 208 -28.06 -23.40 7.64
N LEU A 209 -26.78 -23.27 8.01
CA LEU A 209 -26.19 -24.09 9.08
C LEU A 209 -26.87 -23.87 10.44
N VAL A 210 -27.15 -22.61 10.82
CA VAL A 210 -27.92 -22.31 12.05
C VAL A 210 -29.29 -22.97 12.03
N ARG A 211 -30.03 -22.84 10.92
CA ARG A 211 -31.36 -23.49 10.76
C ARG A 211 -31.28 -25.00 10.86
N GLN A 212 -30.27 -25.61 10.23
CA GLN A 212 -30.06 -27.07 10.32
C GLN A 212 -29.78 -27.52 11.75
N LEU A 213 -29.00 -26.75 12.52
CA LEU A 213 -28.73 -27.05 13.92
C LEU A 213 -29.97 -26.89 14.80
N GLU A 214 -30.79 -25.86 14.54
CA GLU A 214 -32.07 -25.65 15.25
C GLU A 214 -33.04 -26.81 15.00
N VAL A 215 -33.24 -27.20 13.73
CA VAL A 215 -34.08 -28.36 13.37
C VAL A 215 -33.52 -29.67 13.96
N LYS A 216 -32.20 -29.86 13.97
CA LYS A 216 -31.58 -31.03 14.62
C LYS A 216 -31.85 -31.04 16.12
N ALA A 217 -31.74 -29.89 16.80
CA ALA A 217 -32.00 -29.78 18.23
C ALA A 217 -33.48 -30.06 18.56
N GLU A 218 -34.42 -29.54 17.77
CA GLU A 218 -35.86 -29.84 17.91
C GLU A 218 -36.16 -31.32 17.73
N LYS A 219 -35.58 -31.95 16.70
CA LYS A 219 -35.73 -33.41 16.48
C LYS A 219 -35.18 -34.23 17.65
N MET A 220 -34.05 -33.84 18.24
CA MET A 220 -33.50 -34.53 19.40
C MET A 220 -34.39 -34.37 20.63
N LYS A 221 -34.94 -33.17 20.88
CA LYS A 221 -35.91 -32.95 21.97
C LYS A 221 -37.17 -33.79 21.81
N ASN A 222 -37.75 -33.82 20.62
CA ASN A 222 -38.93 -34.63 20.33
C ASN A 222 -38.66 -36.14 20.50
N LEU A 223 -37.43 -36.60 20.26
CA LEU A 223 -37.02 -37.98 20.50
C LEU A 223 -36.80 -38.26 21.99
N GLU A 224 -36.26 -37.31 22.75
CA GLU A 224 -36.09 -37.42 24.21
C GLU A 224 -37.44 -37.52 24.93
N GLU A 225 -38.46 -36.79 24.45
CA GLU A 225 -39.82 -36.84 24.99
C GLU A 225 -40.56 -38.14 24.70
N ARG A 226 -40.26 -38.79 23.56
CA ARG A 226 -40.91 -40.05 23.16
C ARG A 226 -40.17 -41.28 23.72
N ASP A 227 -38.87 -41.38 23.44
CA ASP A 227 -38.02 -42.54 23.73
C ASP A 227 -36.67 -42.10 24.31
N PRO A 228 -36.51 -41.97 25.64
CA PRO A 228 -35.29 -41.44 26.25
C PRO A 228 -34.06 -42.33 26.03
N GLU A 229 -34.24 -43.65 25.94
CA GLU A 229 -33.13 -44.59 25.71
C GLU A 229 -32.57 -44.47 24.29
N ARG A 230 -33.45 -44.40 23.29
CA ARG A 230 -33.05 -44.20 21.88
C ARG A 230 -32.41 -42.83 21.67
N ALA A 231 -32.90 -41.81 22.37
CA ALA A 231 -32.28 -40.49 22.33
C ALA A 231 -30.84 -40.50 22.85
N LYS A 232 -30.57 -41.19 23.98
CA LYS A 232 -29.21 -41.34 24.53
C LYS A 232 -28.27 -42.04 23.53
N GLN A 233 -28.71 -43.16 22.94
CA GLN A 233 -27.93 -43.88 21.93
C GLN A 233 -27.66 -43.01 20.69
N ALA A 234 -28.65 -42.24 20.23
CA ALA A 234 -28.49 -41.33 19.10
C ALA A 234 -27.52 -40.17 19.40
N GLN A 235 -27.57 -39.61 20.62
CA GLN A 235 -26.62 -38.60 21.07
C GLN A 235 -25.20 -39.15 21.14
N GLU A 236 -25.00 -40.37 21.65
CA GLU A 236 -23.70 -41.04 21.72
C GLU A 236 -23.14 -41.28 20.32
N LYS A 237 -23.94 -41.82 19.40
CA LYS A 237 -23.54 -41.97 17.99
C LYS A 237 -23.12 -40.63 17.38
N GLN A 238 -23.89 -39.56 17.59
CA GLN A 238 -23.51 -38.22 17.10
C GLN A 238 -22.21 -37.71 17.73
N LYS A 239 -21.97 -37.96 19.02
CA LYS A 239 -20.72 -37.57 19.70
C LYS A 239 -19.53 -38.29 19.08
N TRP A 240 -19.66 -39.60 18.81
CA TRP A 240 -18.62 -40.39 18.15
C TRP A 240 -18.35 -39.94 16.72
N HIS A 241 -19.39 -39.71 15.91
CA HIS A 241 -19.23 -39.17 14.56
C HIS A 241 -18.51 -37.82 14.57
N ARG A 242 -18.90 -36.90 15.47
CA ARG A 242 -18.20 -35.61 15.62
C ARG A 242 -16.73 -35.77 16.03
N ALA A 243 -16.41 -36.78 16.84
CA ALA A 243 -15.03 -37.06 17.24
C ALA A 243 -14.22 -37.59 16.05
N LEU A 244 -14.80 -38.49 15.25
CA LEU A 244 -14.19 -39.01 14.02
C LEU A 244 -13.97 -37.90 12.99
N ASP A 245 -14.98 -37.07 12.70
CA ASP A 245 -14.85 -35.94 11.77
C ASP A 245 -13.72 -34.99 12.20
N ARG A 246 -13.58 -34.73 13.51
CA ARG A 246 -12.50 -33.89 14.04
C ARG A 246 -11.13 -34.57 13.91
N ALA A 247 -11.06 -35.88 14.12
CA ALA A 247 -9.83 -36.66 13.97
C ALA A 247 -9.36 -36.74 12.51
N GLU A 248 -10.31 -36.82 11.57
CA GLU A 248 -10.07 -36.72 10.12
C GLU A 248 -9.58 -35.32 9.70
N GLY A 249 -9.77 -34.31 10.56
CA GLY A 249 -9.36 -32.93 10.30
C GLY A 249 -10.48 -32.04 9.75
N ILE A 250 -11.71 -32.54 9.68
CA ILE A 250 -12.88 -31.76 9.26
C ILE A 250 -13.24 -30.76 10.37
N LYS A 251 -13.35 -29.48 10.00
CA LYS A 251 -13.73 -28.41 10.92
C LYS A 251 -15.23 -28.44 11.20
N VAL A 252 -15.64 -29.19 12.21
CA VAL A 252 -17.02 -29.28 12.71
C VAL A 252 -17.46 -27.93 13.32
N ARG A 253 -18.62 -27.40 12.87
CA ARG A 253 -19.12 -26.06 13.23
C ARG A 253 -20.54 -26.13 13.78
N ASP A 254 -20.67 -26.73 14.96
CA ASP A 254 -21.98 -27.13 15.49
C ASP A 254 -22.57 -26.15 16.54
N ASP A 255 -21.81 -25.12 16.95
CA ASP A 255 -22.26 -24.20 18.00
C ASP A 255 -23.19 -23.09 17.46
N PRO A 256 -24.49 -23.11 17.77
CA PRO A 256 -25.45 -22.14 17.21
C PRO A 256 -25.18 -20.71 17.70
N ALA A 257 -24.72 -20.55 18.95
CA ALA A 257 -24.40 -19.24 19.53
C ALA A 257 -23.23 -18.57 18.79
N LEU A 258 -22.15 -19.31 18.50
CA LEU A 258 -20.99 -18.80 17.77
C LEU A 258 -21.31 -18.47 16.32
N LEU A 259 -22.17 -19.28 15.68
CA LEU A 259 -22.64 -19.02 14.32
C LEU A 259 -23.50 -17.74 14.27
N LYS A 260 -24.43 -17.56 15.21
CA LYS A 260 -25.23 -16.33 15.35
C LYS A 260 -24.35 -15.10 15.61
N ALA A 261 -23.37 -15.19 16.52
CA ALA A 261 -22.41 -14.11 16.77
C ALA A 261 -21.57 -13.77 15.53
N THR A 262 -21.19 -14.78 14.74
CA THR A 262 -20.44 -14.59 13.50
C THR A 262 -21.29 -13.91 12.42
N LEU A 263 -22.58 -14.25 12.33
CA LEU A 263 -23.54 -13.54 11.46
C LEU A 263 -23.66 -12.07 11.86
N LYS A 264 -23.85 -11.79 13.15
CA LYS A 264 -23.90 -10.41 13.69
C LYS A 264 -22.62 -9.61 13.37
N ARG A 265 -21.44 -10.20 13.53
CA ARG A 265 -20.16 -9.57 13.16
C ARG A 265 -20.09 -9.23 11.67
N HIS A 266 -20.60 -10.11 10.82
CA HIS A 266 -20.63 -9.91 9.38
C HIS A 266 -21.61 -8.79 8.99
N GLU A 267 -22.79 -8.75 9.60
CA GLU A 267 -23.78 -7.68 9.43
C GLU A 267 -23.21 -6.33 9.86
N LYS A 268 -22.57 -6.27 11.04
CA LYS A 268 -21.89 -5.04 11.51
C LYS A 268 -20.81 -4.57 10.53
N ARG A 269 -20.01 -5.49 9.98
CA ARG A 269 -19.01 -5.16 8.94
C ARG A 269 -19.66 -4.60 7.68
N ARG A 270 -20.75 -5.21 7.21
CA ARG A 270 -21.52 -4.72 6.06
C ARG A 270 -22.10 -3.33 6.32
N GLN A 271 -22.69 -3.10 7.48
CA GLN A 271 -23.22 -1.79 7.88
C GLN A 271 -22.10 -0.72 7.93
N GLN A 272 -20.95 -1.03 8.51
CA GLN A 272 -19.81 -0.12 8.52
C GLN A 272 -19.30 0.18 7.10
N SER A 273 -19.26 -0.82 6.23
CA SER A 273 -18.89 -0.61 4.83
C SER A 273 -19.91 0.29 4.13
N ARG A 274 -21.21 0.03 4.31
CA ARG A 274 -22.29 0.85 3.77
C ARG A 274 -22.17 2.31 4.21
N LYS A 275 -22.06 2.57 5.51
CA LYS A 275 -21.88 3.95 6.05
C LYS A 275 -20.65 4.65 5.47
N LYS A 276 -19.53 3.94 5.33
CA LYS A 276 -18.30 4.50 4.72
C LYS A 276 -18.52 4.85 3.25
N TRP A 277 -19.26 4.05 2.51
CA TRP A 277 -19.59 4.31 1.12
C TRP A 277 -20.55 5.49 0.99
N GLU A 278 -21.61 5.54 1.80
CA GLU A 278 -22.56 6.67 1.86
C GLU A 278 -21.83 7.99 2.17
N SER A 279 -20.96 8.01 3.18
CA SER A 279 -20.15 9.19 3.51
C SER A 279 -19.21 9.60 2.37
N ARG A 280 -18.63 8.65 1.64
CA ARG A 280 -17.79 8.96 0.46
C ARG A 280 -18.62 9.57 -0.66
N THR A 281 -19.79 9.03 -0.95
CA THR A 281 -20.69 9.55 -1.99
C THR A 281 -21.19 10.95 -1.64
N GLU A 282 -21.55 11.17 -0.38
CA GLU A 282 -21.98 12.48 0.12
C GLU A 282 -20.85 13.51 0.00
N HIS A 283 -19.63 13.17 0.44
CA HIS A 283 -18.48 14.07 0.31
C HIS A 283 -18.10 14.37 -1.16
N VAL A 284 -18.33 13.43 -2.08
CA VAL A 284 -18.17 13.70 -3.52
C VAL A 284 -19.23 14.69 -4.00
N LYS A 285 -20.50 14.47 -3.64
CA LYS A 285 -21.62 15.36 -3.99
C LYS A 285 -21.41 16.77 -3.44
N GLN A 286 -21.07 16.91 -2.16
CA GLN A 286 -20.75 18.20 -1.53
C GLN A 286 -19.61 18.92 -2.26
N ARG A 287 -18.52 18.22 -2.60
CA ARG A 287 -17.41 18.84 -3.36
C ARG A 287 -17.81 19.28 -4.77
N GLN A 288 -18.72 18.56 -5.43
CA GLN A 288 -19.25 18.98 -6.72
C GLN A 288 -20.11 20.24 -6.56
N GLU A 289 -21.02 20.25 -5.58
CA GLU A 289 -21.91 21.38 -5.28
C GLU A 289 -21.10 22.63 -4.90
N GLU A 290 -20.12 22.52 -4.01
CA GLU A 290 -19.23 23.63 -3.64
C GLU A 290 -18.50 24.23 -4.85
N ARG A 291 -18.01 23.40 -5.78
CA ARG A 291 -17.35 23.89 -6.99
C ARG A 291 -18.33 24.62 -7.90
N GLN A 292 -19.55 24.09 -8.07
CA GLN A 292 -20.57 24.74 -8.86
C GLN A 292 -21.04 26.05 -8.22
N GLN A 293 -21.18 26.09 -6.89
CA GLN A 293 -21.54 27.28 -6.16
C GLN A 293 -20.47 28.38 -6.30
N LYS A 294 -19.19 28.04 -6.09
CA LYS A 294 -18.07 28.96 -6.34
C LYS A 294 -18.06 29.50 -7.78
N ARG A 295 -18.35 28.66 -8.77
CA ARG A 295 -18.46 29.09 -10.18
C ARG A 295 -19.62 30.07 -10.36
N ARG A 296 -20.80 29.77 -9.81
CA ARG A 296 -21.98 30.65 -9.88
C ARG A 296 -21.69 32.01 -9.24
N ASP A 297 -21.07 32.01 -8.07
CA ASP A 297 -20.74 33.23 -7.32
C ASP A 297 -19.69 34.07 -8.05
N ASN A 298 -18.65 33.45 -8.62
CA ASN A 298 -17.67 34.15 -9.46
C ASN A 298 -18.30 34.75 -10.73
N ILE A 299 -19.23 34.05 -11.37
CA ILE A 299 -19.96 34.57 -12.54
C ILE A 299 -20.84 35.75 -12.13
N LYS A 300 -21.56 35.66 -11.01
CA LYS A 300 -22.37 36.77 -10.47
C LYS A 300 -21.51 37.99 -10.15
N ALA A 301 -20.38 37.79 -9.45
CA ALA A 301 -19.43 38.85 -9.13
C ALA A 301 -18.88 39.52 -10.41
N ARG A 302 -18.55 38.74 -11.46
CA ARG A 302 -18.11 39.29 -12.75
C ARG A 302 -19.20 40.10 -13.44
N LYS A 303 -20.46 39.66 -13.40
CA LYS A 303 -21.61 40.42 -13.94
C LYS A 303 -21.80 41.74 -13.18
N GLN A 304 -21.78 41.70 -11.86
CA GLN A 304 -21.88 42.89 -11.01
C GLN A 304 -20.72 43.86 -11.23
N ALA A 305 -19.48 43.38 -11.32
CA ALA A 305 -18.32 44.22 -11.60
C ALA A 305 -18.42 44.94 -12.95
N LYS A 306 -18.94 44.26 -13.99
CA LYS A 306 -19.22 44.88 -15.30
C LYS A 306 -20.27 45.98 -15.19
N LEU A 307 -21.38 45.72 -14.49
CA LEU A 307 -22.42 46.72 -14.24
C LEU A 307 -21.87 47.93 -13.47
N GLN A 308 -21.14 47.70 -12.38
CA GLN A 308 -20.52 48.74 -11.58
C GLN A 308 -19.52 49.57 -12.41
N THR A 309 -18.73 48.94 -13.28
CA THR A 309 -17.81 49.66 -14.18
C THR A 309 -18.56 50.53 -15.19
N LYS A 310 -19.66 50.01 -15.76
CA LYS A 310 -20.54 50.79 -16.66
C LYS A 310 -21.15 51.99 -15.93
N MET A 311 -21.68 51.78 -14.72
CA MET A 311 -22.22 52.85 -13.89
C MET A 311 -21.17 53.91 -13.53
N LYS A 312 -19.95 53.49 -13.14
CA LYS A 312 -18.83 54.42 -12.89
C LYS A 312 -18.47 55.24 -14.13
N ARG A 313 -18.45 54.63 -15.32
CA ARG A 313 -18.15 55.32 -16.58
C ARG A 313 -19.25 56.33 -16.96
N LEU A 314 -20.52 55.98 -16.76
CA LEU A 314 -21.65 56.87 -17.00
C LEU A 314 -21.64 58.05 -16.02
N LYS A 315 -21.37 57.82 -14.73
CA LYS A 315 -21.19 58.89 -13.71
C LYS A 315 -20.07 59.86 -14.11
N LYS A 316 -18.91 59.34 -14.54
CA LYS A 316 -17.78 60.18 -15.02
C LYS A 316 -18.13 61.05 -16.24
N LYS A 317 -19.06 60.60 -17.08
CA LYS A 317 -19.54 61.34 -18.25
C LYS A 317 -20.71 62.28 -17.94
N GLY A 318 -21.11 62.42 -16.68
CA GLY A 318 -22.26 63.25 -16.29
C GLY A 318 -23.62 62.65 -16.66
N HIS A 319 -23.69 61.40 -17.13
CA HIS A 319 -24.92 60.76 -17.61
C HIS A 319 -25.71 60.00 -16.51
N ILE A 320 -25.46 60.23 -15.22
CA ILE A 320 -26.23 59.59 -14.13
C ILE A 320 -26.80 60.62 -13.16
N VAL A 321 -28.14 60.62 -13.11
CA VAL A 321 -29.03 61.32 -12.18
C VAL A 321 -29.11 60.51 -10.87
N PRO A 322 -28.90 61.12 -9.70
CA PRO A 322 -29.09 60.45 -8.40
C PRO A 322 -30.59 60.19 -8.15
N GLY A 323 -31.02 58.93 -7.98
CA GLY A 323 -32.41 58.65 -7.56
C GLY A 323 -33.01 57.26 -7.82
N PHE A 324 -32.33 56.33 -8.51
CA PHE A 324 -32.74 54.93 -8.66
C PHE A 324 -31.53 53.99 -8.56
#